data_AF-J9EIL7-F1
#
_entry.id   AF-J9EIL7-F1
#
_cell.length_a   1.000
_cell.length_b   1.000
_cell.length_c   1.000
_cell.angle_alpha   90.00
_cell.angle_beta   90.00
_cell.angle_gamma   90.00
#
_symmetry.space_group_name_H-M   'P 1'
#
loop_
_entity.id
_entity.type
_entity.pdbx_description
1 polymer ?
#
loop_
_entity_poly.entity_id
_entity_poly.type
_entity_poly.pdbx_seq_one_letter_code
_entity_poly.pdbx_strand_id
1 'polypeptide(L)'
;MKTTATASSSPQLSSSSSSLSSPTILSTLFLSTSMTITAVSSMNSKLKTSLWQYNWEYFNLLKLLLLLIILLTDGSNAILLSGAPGSYARYPKWMHTFENQLSLDFRTKQPNALLLYTDDGGIQGNFYSLTITNKKLQLDFR
;
A
#
# COMPACT_ATOMS: atom_id res chain seq x y z
N MET A 1 0.88 26.06 -37.05
CA MET A 1 -0.44 26.10 -37.73
C MET A 1 -1.49 25.73 -36.69
N LYS A 2 -1.86 26.70 -35.85
CA LYS A 2 -3.17 27.39 -35.79
C LYS A 2 -4.29 26.53 -35.15
N THR A 3 -4.48 26.76 -33.86
CA THR A 3 -5.63 26.40 -33.02
C THR A 3 -6.86 27.22 -33.42
N THR A 4 -8.07 26.64 -33.33
CA THR A 4 -9.33 27.39 -33.22
C THR A 4 -10.38 26.50 -32.54
N ALA A 5 -10.86 26.93 -31.38
CA ALA A 5 -12.06 26.42 -30.72
C ALA A 5 -13.13 27.53 -30.79
N THR A 6 -14.33 27.19 -31.22
CA THR A 6 -15.47 28.10 -31.34
C THR A 6 -16.56 27.68 -30.35
N ALA A 7 -16.82 28.56 -29.38
CA ALA A 7 -18.02 28.53 -28.54
C ALA A 7 -19.15 29.26 -29.28
N SER A 8 -20.38 28.78 -29.16
CA SER A 8 -21.57 29.51 -29.61
C SER A 8 -22.67 29.47 -28.56
N SER A 9 -23.35 30.60 -28.46
CA SER A 9 -24.19 31.09 -27.38
C SER A 9 -25.70 30.92 -27.64
N SER A 10 -26.44 30.81 -26.52
CA SER A 10 -27.84 31.13 -26.20
C SER A 10 -28.78 31.73 -27.28
N PRO A 11 -30.11 31.51 -27.21
CA PRO A 11 -30.95 32.44 -26.43
C PRO A 11 -32.24 31.86 -25.80
N GLN A 12 -32.78 32.64 -24.86
CA GLN A 12 -34.12 32.54 -24.24
C GLN A 12 -35.23 33.12 -25.13
N LEU A 13 -36.49 32.75 -24.87
CA LEU A 13 -37.72 33.59 -25.01
C LEU A 13 -38.88 32.87 -24.25
N SER A 14 -39.48 33.45 -23.20
CA SER A 14 -40.75 34.25 -23.13
C SER A 14 -41.97 33.56 -23.74
N SER A 15 -43.21 33.59 -23.23
CA SER A 15 -43.90 34.23 -22.10
C SER A 15 -45.36 33.68 -22.13
N SER A 16 -46.08 33.69 -21.01
CA SER A 16 -47.46 34.21 -20.88
C SER A 16 -48.20 33.64 -19.66
N SER A 17 -48.91 34.56 -19.02
CA SER A 17 -49.58 34.49 -17.73
C SER A 17 -51.08 34.23 -17.88
N SER A 18 -51.67 33.45 -16.98
CA SER A 18 -53.04 33.72 -16.54
C SER A 18 -53.24 33.31 -15.07
N SER A 19 -53.71 34.27 -14.30
CA SER A 19 -54.05 34.21 -12.88
C SER A 19 -55.43 33.61 -12.67
N LEU A 20 -55.65 32.87 -11.56
CA LEU A 20 -56.88 33.06 -10.76
C LEU A 20 -56.74 32.45 -9.33
N SER A 21 -57.05 33.32 -8.36
CA SER A 21 -57.60 33.10 -7.00
C SER A 21 -56.91 32.18 -5.98
N SER A 22 -56.45 32.80 -4.88
CA SER A 22 -56.05 32.24 -3.59
C SER A 22 -57.16 31.43 -2.88
N PRO A 23 -56.82 30.54 -1.94
CA PRO A 23 -56.68 31.00 -0.55
C PRO A 23 -55.50 30.40 0.23
N THR A 24 -55.03 31.23 1.16
CA THR A 24 -54.29 31.03 2.41
C THR A 24 -54.16 29.59 2.94
N ILE A 25 -52.94 29.19 3.34
CA ILE A 25 -52.54 28.74 4.70
C ILE A 25 -51.26 27.86 4.67
N LEU A 26 -50.31 28.23 5.56
CA LEU A 26 -49.18 27.50 6.14
C LEU A 26 -48.02 27.03 5.24
N SER A 27 -46.92 27.78 5.32
CA SER A 27 -45.57 27.30 5.05
C SER A 27 -45.14 26.26 6.09
N THR A 28 -45.03 24.99 5.71
CA THR A 28 -44.27 24.00 6.48
C THR A 28 -42.83 24.00 6.00
N LEU A 29 -41.91 24.45 6.88
CA LEU A 29 -40.46 24.41 6.69
C LEU A 29 -39.98 23.00 6.32
N PHE A 30 -39.14 22.90 5.30
CA PHE A 30 -38.24 21.77 5.12
C PHE A 30 -37.15 21.82 6.20
N LEU A 31 -37.19 20.90 7.16
CA LEU A 31 -36.07 20.71 8.08
C LEU A 31 -34.98 19.87 7.39
N SER A 32 -33.94 20.55 6.89
CA SER A 32 -32.64 19.93 6.65
C SER A 32 -32.06 19.48 7.99
N THR A 33 -31.90 18.17 8.18
CA THR A 33 -31.21 17.64 9.35
C THR A 33 -29.76 17.37 8.96
N SER A 34 -28.90 18.38 9.12
CA SER A 34 -27.46 18.13 9.19
C SER A 34 -27.14 17.58 10.57
N MET A 35 -26.71 16.32 10.63
CA MET A 35 -26.20 15.71 11.87
C MET A 35 -24.78 16.23 12.13
N THR A 36 -24.66 17.30 12.92
CA THR A 36 -23.38 17.71 13.50
C THR A 36 -23.08 16.85 14.73
N ILE A 37 -22.01 16.06 14.66
CA ILE A 37 -21.44 15.42 15.85
C ILE A 37 -20.85 16.54 16.71
N THR A 38 -21.62 17.00 17.69
CA THR A 38 -21.15 17.97 18.68
C THR A 38 -20.17 17.25 19.60
N ALA A 39 -18.94 17.76 19.66
CA ALA A 39 -17.87 17.20 20.46
C ALA A 39 -18.30 17.01 21.92
N VAL A 40 -17.97 15.84 22.46
CA VAL A 40 -18.13 15.46 23.87
C VAL A 40 -17.21 16.33 24.73
N SER A 41 -17.61 17.56 25.01
CA SER A 41 -16.87 18.49 25.88
C SER A 41 -17.16 18.29 27.37
N SER A 42 -18.21 17.52 27.70
CA SER A 42 -18.60 17.20 29.09
C SER A 42 -18.51 15.69 29.34
N MET A 43 -17.28 15.20 29.44
CA MET A 43 -17.01 13.84 29.89
C MET A 43 -16.38 13.91 31.28
N ASN A 44 -16.97 13.18 32.25
CA ASN A 44 -16.47 13.09 33.63
C ASN A 44 -15.00 12.63 33.61
N SER A 45 -14.14 13.25 34.43
CA SER A 45 -12.72 12.89 34.55
C SER A 45 -12.50 11.41 34.84
N LYS A 46 -13.42 10.75 35.58
CA LYS A 46 -13.42 9.29 35.79
C LYS A 46 -13.67 8.46 34.53
N LEU A 47 -14.56 8.91 33.65
CA LEU A 47 -14.80 8.26 32.35
C LEU A 47 -13.60 8.47 31.42
N LYS A 48 -13.00 9.67 31.46
CA LYS A 48 -11.79 9.96 30.71
C LYS A 48 -10.65 9.04 31.13
N THR A 49 -10.35 8.96 32.43
CA THR A 49 -9.29 8.05 32.94
C THR A 49 -9.62 6.58 32.69
N SER A 50 -10.87 6.17 32.82
CA SER A 50 -11.33 4.82 32.47
C SER A 50 -11.09 4.48 31.00
N LEU A 51 -11.40 5.39 30.07
CA LEU A 51 -11.14 5.19 28.63
C LEU A 51 -9.65 5.20 28.29
N TRP A 52 -8.86 6.08 28.91
CA TRP A 52 -7.41 6.09 28.76
C TRP A 52 -6.77 4.80 29.27
N GLN A 53 -7.26 4.27 30.39
CA GLN A 53 -6.79 3.02 30.98
C GLN A 53 -7.14 1.81 30.12
N TYR A 54 -8.36 1.78 29.58
CA TYR A 54 -8.78 0.72 28.67
C TYR A 54 -7.94 0.69 27.39
N ASN A 55 -7.63 1.86 26.81
CA ASN A 55 -6.71 1.98 25.67
C ASN A 55 -5.31 1.44 26.00
N TRP A 56 -4.79 1.70 27.20
CA TRP A 56 -3.47 1.20 27.62
C TRP A 56 -3.41 -0.32 27.72
N GLU A 57 -4.44 -0.96 28.28
CA GLU A 57 -4.52 -2.42 28.35
C GLU A 57 -4.58 -3.06 26.95
N TYR A 58 -5.30 -2.47 25.99
CA TYR A 58 -5.29 -2.96 24.61
C TYR A 58 -3.91 -2.91 23.95
N PHE A 59 -3.14 -1.85 24.19
CA PHE A 59 -1.75 -1.80 23.71
C PHE A 59 -0.88 -2.89 24.34
N ASN A 60 -1.07 -3.19 25.62
CA ASN A 60 -0.34 -4.26 26.30
C ASN A 60 -0.76 -5.64 25.78
N LEU A 61 -2.05 -5.85 25.54
CA LEU A 61 -2.58 -7.08 24.95
C LEU A 61 -2.09 -7.27 23.51
N LEU A 62 -2.05 -6.21 22.71
CA LEU A 62 -1.52 -6.27 21.33
C LEU A 62 -0.02 -6.58 21.32
N LYS A 63 0.75 -5.99 22.25
CA LYS A 63 2.17 -6.30 22.43
C LYS A 63 2.38 -7.76 22.86
N LEU A 64 1.57 -8.24 23.81
CA LEU A 64 1.64 -9.62 24.27
C LEU A 64 1.27 -10.60 23.15
N LEU A 65 0.25 -10.26 22.35
CA LEU A 65 -0.14 -11.04 21.17
C LEU A 65 1.00 -11.07 20.13
N LEU A 66 1.63 -9.93 19.85
CA LEU A 66 2.78 -9.87 18.94
C LEU A 66 3.96 -10.71 19.45
N LEU A 67 4.27 -10.61 20.75
CA LEU A 67 5.31 -11.42 21.39
C LEU A 67 5.00 -12.92 21.29
N LEU A 68 3.74 -13.28 21.54
CA LEU A 68 3.28 -14.66 21.44
C LEU A 68 3.39 -15.18 20.00
N ILE A 69 3.01 -14.37 19.00
CA ILE A 69 3.18 -14.73 17.58
C ILE A 69 4.66 -14.97 17.27
N ILE A 70 5.56 -14.07 17.67
CA ILE A 70 7.01 -14.22 17.43
C ILE A 70 7.56 -15.48 18.11
N LEU A 71 7.08 -15.80 19.31
CA LEU A 71 7.51 -16.99 20.06
C LEU A 71 6.95 -18.30 19.46
N LEU A 72 5.76 -18.26 18.86
CA LEU A 72 5.13 -19.40 18.20
C LEU A 72 5.62 -19.62 16.77
N THR A 73 6.16 -18.58 16.13
CA THR A 73 6.76 -18.72 14.80
C THR A 73 8.17 -19.27 14.92
N ASP A 74 8.33 -20.53 14.55
CA ASP A 74 9.67 -21.05 14.22
C ASP A 74 10.20 -20.26 13.02
N GLY A 75 11.32 -19.55 13.22
CA GLY A 75 11.93 -18.76 12.16
C GLY A 75 12.26 -19.64 10.95
N SER A 76 11.75 -19.28 9.77
CA SER A 76 12.13 -19.95 8.53
C SER A 76 13.53 -19.52 8.12
N ASN A 77 14.48 -20.45 8.03
CA ASN A 77 15.85 -20.18 7.56
C ASN A 77 15.94 -19.98 6.04
N ALA A 78 14.81 -20.05 5.31
CA ALA A 78 14.78 -19.98 3.85
C ALA A 78 13.58 -19.17 3.36
N ILE A 79 13.77 -18.51 2.21
CA ILE A 79 12.71 -17.81 1.49
C ILE A 79 12.23 -18.70 0.35
N LEU A 80 10.91 -18.90 0.24
CA LEU A 80 10.32 -19.62 -0.88
C LEU A 80 9.98 -18.63 -2.00
N LEU A 81 10.70 -18.73 -3.10
CA LEU A 81 10.41 -17.98 -4.32
C LEU A 81 9.66 -18.89 -5.30
N SER A 82 8.49 -18.42 -5.75
CA SER A 82 7.61 -19.19 -6.65
C SER A 82 8.21 -19.44 -8.03
N GLY A 83 9.16 -18.59 -8.45
CA GLY A 83 9.70 -18.57 -9.81
C GLY A 83 8.80 -17.85 -10.83
N ALA A 84 7.67 -17.28 -10.39
CA ALA A 84 6.84 -16.43 -11.24
C ALA A 84 7.59 -15.13 -11.63
N PRO A 85 7.22 -14.47 -12.74
CA PRO A 85 7.75 -13.16 -13.08
C PRO A 85 7.62 -12.18 -11.91
N GLY A 86 8.72 -11.51 -11.55
CA GLY A 86 8.76 -10.60 -10.40
C GLY A 86 8.97 -11.28 -9.03
N SER A 87 9.06 -12.62 -8.96
CA SER A 87 9.35 -13.35 -7.72
C SER A 87 10.84 -13.37 -7.43
N TYR A 88 11.37 -12.29 -6.85
CA TYR A 88 12.76 -12.20 -6.39
C TYR A 88 12.87 -11.47 -5.06
N ALA A 89 13.96 -11.73 -4.34
CA ALA A 89 14.36 -10.94 -3.19
C ALA A 89 15.52 -10.02 -3.60
N ARG A 90 15.50 -8.77 -3.14
CA ARG A 90 16.60 -7.81 -3.35
C ARG A 90 17.29 -7.56 -2.01
N TYR A 91 18.59 -7.76 -2.00
CA TYR A 91 19.45 -7.53 -0.83
C TYR A 91 20.28 -6.25 -1.04
N PRO A 92 20.85 -5.68 0.05
CA PRO A 92 21.79 -4.57 -0.06
C PRO A 92 22.96 -4.90 -0.98
N LYS A 93 23.57 -3.86 -1.57
CA LYS A 93 24.73 -4.03 -2.45
C LYS A 93 25.85 -4.75 -1.70
N TRP A 94 26.38 -5.79 -2.31
CA TRP A 94 27.52 -6.50 -1.76
C TRP A 94 28.74 -5.57 -1.81
N MET A 95 29.35 -5.33 -0.64
CA MET A 95 30.56 -4.51 -0.54
C MET A 95 31.77 -5.36 -0.92
N HIS A 96 32.45 -5.00 -2.00
CA HIS A 96 33.64 -5.70 -2.47
C HIS A 96 34.86 -5.30 -1.63
N THR A 97 35.20 -6.06 -0.59
CA THR A 97 36.49 -5.97 0.12
C THR A 97 37.51 -6.95 -0.50
N PHE A 98 38.76 -6.98 -0.05
CA PHE A 98 39.85 -7.80 -0.62
C PHE A 98 39.60 -9.32 -0.62
N GLU A 99 38.70 -9.83 0.22
CA GLU A 99 38.29 -11.24 0.24
C GLU A 99 36.79 -11.31 0.51
N ASN A 100 35.99 -11.68 -0.49
CA ASN A 100 34.54 -11.83 -0.32
C ASN A 100 34.12 -13.25 -0.67
N GLN A 101 33.36 -13.86 0.23
CA GLN A 101 32.72 -15.14 0.01
C GLN A 101 31.21 -14.95 0.07
N LEU A 102 30.51 -15.57 -0.88
CA LEU A 102 29.06 -15.69 -0.87
C LEU A 102 28.68 -17.16 -0.90
N SER A 103 27.88 -17.57 0.08
CA SER A 103 27.37 -18.93 0.22
C SER A 103 25.85 -18.89 0.25
N LEU A 104 25.20 -19.81 -0.46
CA LEU A 104 23.75 -19.93 -0.49
C LEU A 104 23.33 -21.40 -0.62
N ASP A 105 22.34 -21.79 0.18
CA ASP A 105 21.67 -23.08 0.06
C ASP A 105 20.37 -22.88 -0.72
N PHE A 106 20.15 -23.70 -1.75
CA PHE A 106 18.94 -23.59 -2.57
C PHE A 106 18.39 -24.97 -2.95
N ARG A 107 17.08 -25.01 -3.18
CA ARG A 107 16.38 -26.17 -3.71
C ARG A 107 15.35 -25.71 -4.73
N THR A 108 15.37 -26.31 -5.91
CA THR A 108 14.39 -25.97 -6.96
C THR A 108 14.08 -27.18 -7.83
N LYS A 109 12.87 -27.20 -8.38
CA LYS A 109 12.45 -28.14 -9.45
C LYS A 109 12.52 -27.49 -10.84
N GLN A 110 12.79 -26.18 -10.90
CA GLN A 110 12.85 -25.45 -12.16
C GLN A 110 14.09 -25.88 -12.95
N PRO A 111 13.94 -26.31 -14.21
CA PRO A 111 15.07 -26.73 -15.03
C PRO A 111 15.93 -25.55 -15.51
N ASN A 112 15.35 -24.34 -15.52
CA ASN A 112 16.00 -23.09 -15.85
C ASN A 112 15.62 -22.03 -14.81
N ALA A 113 16.60 -21.33 -14.23
CA ALA A 113 16.36 -20.31 -13.20
C ALA A 113 17.56 -19.36 -13.05
N LEU A 114 17.29 -18.10 -12.68
CA LEU A 114 18.31 -17.19 -12.16
C LEU A 114 18.31 -17.29 -10.63
N LEU A 115 19.44 -17.68 -10.03
CA LEU A 115 19.58 -17.82 -8.57
C LEU A 115 20.15 -16.56 -7.92
N LEU A 116 21.14 -15.96 -8.57
CA LEU A 116 21.81 -14.76 -8.09
C LEU A 116 22.21 -13.88 -9.27
N TYR A 117 22.06 -12.58 -9.10
CA TYR A 117 22.60 -11.57 -10.00
C TYR A 117 23.13 -10.38 -9.19
N THR A 118 24.34 -9.94 -9.52
CA THR A 118 24.92 -8.70 -9.00
C THR A 118 25.78 -8.05 -10.07
N ASP A 119 25.75 -6.73 -10.12
CA ASP A 119 26.54 -5.91 -11.03
C ASP A 119 27.13 -4.69 -10.30
N ASP A 120 27.96 -3.93 -11.00
CA ASP A 120 28.53 -2.68 -10.47
C ASP A 120 27.57 -1.47 -10.56
N GLY A 121 26.32 -1.68 -11.02
CA GLY A 121 25.35 -0.65 -11.34
C GLY A 121 25.46 -0.14 -12.78
N GLY A 122 26.04 -0.94 -13.68
CA GLY A 122 26.21 -0.60 -15.10
C GLY A 122 27.35 0.37 -15.38
N ILE A 123 28.33 0.50 -14.47
CA ILE A 123 29.44 1.47 -14.62
C ILE A 123 30.47 0.94 -15.61
N GLN A 124 30.96 -0.28 -15.38
CA GLN A 124 31.93 -0.96 -16.23
C GLN A 124 31.32 -2.19 -16.92
N GLY A 125 30.08 -2.54 -16.57
CA GLY A 125 29.40 -3.72 -17.10
C GLY A 125 29.93 -5.02 -16.49
N ASN A 126 30.62 -4.94 -15.36
CA ASN A 126 31.08 -6.10 -14.61
C ASN A 126 29.89 -6.71 -13.87
N PHE A 127 29.77 -8.03 -13.95
CA PHE A 127 28.67 -8.75 -13.31
C PHE A 127 29.09 -10.13 -12.85
N TYR A 128 28.29 -10.67 -11.93
CA TYR A 128 28.30 -12.08 -11.56
C TYR A 128 26.87 -12.59 -11.61
N SER A 129 26.66 -13.73 -12.27
CA SER A 129 25.36 -14.38 -12.29
C SER A 129 25.50 -15.88 -12.06
N LEU A 130 24.64 -16.40 -11.19
CA LEU A 130 24.52 -17.82 -10.93
C LEU A 130 23.17 -18.28 -11.48
N THR A 131 23.20 -19.16 -12.47
CA THR A 131 22.02 -19.63 -13.19
C THR A 131 21.94 -21.15 -13.20
N ILE A 132 20.73 -21.66 -13.39
CA ILE A 132 20.49 -23.05 -13.76
C ILE A 132 20.04 -23.02 -15.22
N THR A 133 20.71 -23.79 -16.06
CA THR A 133 20.35 -23.98 -17.48
C THR A 133 20.35 -25.46 -17.79
N ASN A 134 19.22 -25.99 -18.28
CA ASN A 134 19.06 -27.42 -18.56
C ASN A 134 19.49 -28.31 -17.37
N LYS A 135 19.07 -27.92 -16.15
CA LYS A 135 19.40 -28.59 -14.89
C LYS A 135 20.89 -28.58 -14.50
N LYS A 136 21.72 -27.75 -15.14
CA LYS A 136 23.13 -27.57 -14.78
C LYS A 136 23.32 -26.20 -14.15
N LEU A 137 24.11 -26.15 -13.08
CA LEU A 137 24.51 -24.90 -12.44
C LEU A 137 25.60 -24.24 -13.29
N GLN A 138 25.46 -22.94 -13.53
CA GLN A 138 26.37 -22.14 -14.35
C GLN A 138 26.69 -20.84 -13.63
N LEU A 139 27.96 -20.46 -13.67
CA LEU A 139 28.47 -19.20 -13.16
C LEU A 139 29.02 -18.40 -14.33
N ASP A 140 28.43 -17.25 -14.60
CA ASP A 140 28.88 -16.31 -15.63
C ASP A 140 29.36 -15.03 -14.97
N PHE A 141 30.48 -14.49 -15.45
CA PHE A 141 31.05 -13.24 -14.98
C PHE A 141 31.86 -12.54 -16.08
N ARG A 142 32.03 -11.22 -15.92
CA ARG A 142 32.87 -10.38 -16.76
C ARG A 142 33.59 -9.34 -15.91
#